data_AF-A0A442RL73-F1
#
_entry.id   AF-A0A442RL73-F1
#
_cell.length_a   1.000
_cell.length_b   1.000
_cell.length_c   1.000
_cell.angle_alpha   90.00
_cell.angle_beta   90.00
_cell.angle_gamma   90.00
#
_symmetry.space_group_name_H-M   'P 1'
#
loop_
_entity.id
_entity.type
_entity.pdbx_description
1 polymer ?
#
loop_
_entity_poly.entity_id
_entity_poly.type
_entity_poly.pdbx_seq_one_letter_code
_entity_poly.pdbx_strand_id
1 'polypeptide(L)' 'MVDHKIAPKGDMRLFWDRTNWQPYNRGCNSRKNIKSEGGFGRT' A
#
# COMPACT_ATOMS: atom_id res chain seq x y z
N MET A 1 5.64 1.92 9.80
CA MET A 1 5.88 0.96 8.69
C MET A 1 6.08 1.73 7.40
N VAL A 2 6.73 1.14 6.41
CA VAL A 2 6.84 1.71 5.07
C VAL A 2 5.93 0.90 4.15
N ASP A 3 5.14 1.60 3.33
CA ASP A 3 4.24 1.00 2.35
C ASP A 3 4.31 1.79 1.03
N HIS A 4 3.80 1.21 -0.05
CA HIS A 4 3.74 1.85 -1.35
C HIS A 4 2.52 2.78 -1.46
N LYS A 5 2.66 3.96 -2.09
CA LYS A 5 1.56 4.87 -2.42
C LYS A 5 0.59 4.22 -3.39
N ILE A 6 1.15 3.61 -4.44
CA ILE A 6 0.45 2.86 -5.46
C ILE A 6 0.85 1.40 -5.32
N ALA A 7 -0.14 0.52 -5.21
CA ALA A 7 0.08 -0.92 -5.20
C ALA A 7 0.79 -1.35 -6.50
N PRO A 8 1.95 -2.01 -6.43
CA PRO A 8 2.73 -2.34 -7.63
C PRO A 8 2.03 -3.32 -8.59
N LYS A 9 1.13 -4.19 -8.10
CA LYS A 9 0.35 -5.16 -8.90
C LYS A 9 1.18 -5.96 -9.94
N GLY A 10 2.42 -6.31 -9.58
CA GLY A 10 3.36 -7.03 -10.45
C GLY A 10 4.40 -6.15 -11.16
N ASP A 11 4.26 -4.82 -11.14
CA ASP A 11 5.27 -3.89 -11.65
C ASP A 11 6.45 -3.77 -10.67
N MET A 12 7.55 -4.45 -10.98
CA MET A 12 8.77 -4.45 -10.17
C MET A 12 9.49 -3.09 -10.18
N ARG A 13 9.34 -2.29 -11.24
CA ARG A 13 9.94 -0.95 -11.29
C ARG A 13 9.25 -0.05 -10.28
N LEU A 14 7.93 -0.11 -10.22
CA LEU A 14 7.11 0.64 -9.27
C LEU A 14 7.28 0.14 -7.82
N PHE A 15 7.56 -1.17 -7.65
CA PHE A 15 7.87 -1.75 -6.34
C PHE A 15 9.16 -1.17 -5.75
N TRP A 16 10.21 -1.02 -6.58
CA TRP A 16 11.52 -0.49 -6.16
C TRP A 16 11.65 1.03 -6.27
N ASP A 17 10.62 1.72 -6.76
CA ASP A 17 10.60 3.18 -6.82
C ASP A 17 10.48 3.78 -5.42
N ARG A 18 11.56 4.40 -4.94
CA ARG A 18 11.61 5.04 -3.63
C ARG A 18 10.62 6.20 -3.51
N THR A 19 10.25 6.85 -4.61
CA THR A 19 9.25 7.93 -4.61
C THR A 19 7.84 7.38 -4.38
N ASN A 20 7.63 6.10 -4.68
CA ASN A 20 6.41 5.36 -4.38
C ASN A 20 6.36 4.90 -2.92
N TRP A 21 7.47 4.92 -2.17
CA TRP A 21 7.45 4.54 -0.75
C TRP A 21 6.99 5.71 0.12
N GLN A 22 6.24 5.39 1.18
CA GLN A 22 5.83 6.36 2.18
C GLN A 22 5.75 5.74 3.58
N PRO A 23 6.09 6.52 4.62
CA PRO A 23 5.90 6.08 5.98
C PRO A 23 4.41 6.16 6.36
N TYR A 24 3.92 5.11 7.00
CA TYR A 24 2.62 5.09 7.64
C TYR A 24 2.70 4.64 9.09
N ASN A 25 1.82 5.22 9.90
CA ASN A 25 1.38 4.60 11.13
C ASN A 25 0.38 3.46 10.84
N ARG A 26 0.15 2.58 11.81
CA ARG A 26 -0.70 1.39 11.64
C ARG A 26 -2.14 1.72 11.22
N GLY A 27 -2.74 2.77 11.79
CA GLY A 27 -4.13 3.15 11.52
C GLY A 27 -4.34 3.75 10.12
N CYS A 28 -3.42 4.58 9.65
CA CYS A 28 -3.42 5.10 8.29
C CYS A 28 -3.21 3.99 7.27
N ASN A 29 -2.28 3.07 7.54
CA ASN A 29 -2.04 1.94 6.67
C ASN A 29 -3.27 1.03 6.52
N SER A 30 -3.94 0.73 7.63
CA SER A 30 -5.15 -0.11 7.63
C SER A 30 -6.28 0.56 6.83
N ARG A 31 -6.50 1.86 7.01
CA ARG A 31 -7.50 2.64 6.25
C ARG A 31 -7.18 2.68 4.75
N LYS A 32 -5.92 2.88 4.38
CA LYS A 32 -5.47 2.80 2.97
C LYS A 32 -5.82 1.45 2.38
N ASN A 33 -5.43 0.36 3.06
CA ASN A 33 -5.63 -0.99 2.55
C ASN A 33 -7.12 -1.31 2.32
N ILE A 34 -8.01 -0.86 3.22
CA ILE A 34 -9.47 -1.01 3.05
C ILE A 34 -9.97 -0.23 1.82
N LYS A 35 -9.51 1.02 1.65
CA LYS A 35 -9.96 1.90 0.57
C LYS A 35 -9.43 1.49 -0.80
N SER A 36 -8.17 1.09 -0.87
CA SER A 36 -7.42 0.91 -2.13
C SER A 36 -7.42 -0.53 -2.61
N GLU A 37 -7.35 -1.49 -1.68
CA GLU A 37 -7.20 -2.92 -1.98
C GLU A 37 -8.47 -3.73 -1.64
N GLY A 38 -9.56 -3.06 -1.25
CA GLY A 38 -10.86 -3.69 -1.00
C GLY A 38 -11.03 -4.33 0.38
N GLY A 39 -10.02 -4.23 1.26
CA GLY A 39 -10.04 -4.82 2.60
C GLY A 39 -9.86 -6.34 2.57
N PHE A 40 -8.82 -6.83 3.25
CA PHE A 40 -8.67 -8.28 3.45
C PHE A 40 -9.84 -8.81 4.30
N GLY A 41 -10.60 -9.76 3.76
CA GLY A 41 -11.52 -10.60 4.55
C GLY A 41 -12.97 -10.12 4.72
N ARG A 42 -13.63 -9.60 3.68
CA ARG A 42 -15.11 -9.48 3.65
C ARG A 42 -15.76 -10.65 2.90
N THR A 43 -15.61 -11.86 3.43
CA THR A 43 -16.46 -13.04 3.15
C THR A 43 -17.22 -13.42 4.39
#